data_AF-V4A8H3-F1
#
_entry.id   AF-V4A8H3-F1
#
_cell.length_a   1.000
_cell.length_b   1.000
_cell.length_c   1.000
_cell.angle_alpha   90.00
_cell.angle_beta   90.00
_cell.angle_gamma   90.00
#
_symmetry.space_group_name_H-M   'P 1'
#
loop_
_entity.id
_entity.type
_entity.pdbx_description
1 polymer ?
#
loop_
_entity_poly.entity_id
_entity_poly.type
_entity_poly.pdbx_seq_one_letter_code
_entity_poly.pdbx_strand_id
1 'polypeptide(L)' 'CITDHPRMEPLCFNQFVLEVAWLGYKQQYGENAFSDRQDERYRHIAYRKFVRWCWGYLGKDFRVVLPACVVCCIRAHFP' A
#
# COMPACT_ATOMS: atom_id res chain seq x y z
N CYS A 1 11.30 5.93 14.02
CA CYS A 1 10.75 6.12 12.66
C CYS A 1 9.29 5.62 12.63
N ILE A 2 8.41 6.10 11.74
CA ILE A 2 7.03 5.55 11.66
C ILE A 2 7.01 4.07 11.22
N THR A 3 8.09 3.61 10.58
CA THR A 3 8.30 2.21 10.22
C THR A 3 8.39 1.28 11.43
N ASP A 4 8.74 1.81 12.60
CA ASP A 4 8.90 1.03 13.84
C ASP A 4 7.58 0.86 14.60
N HIS A 5 6.52 1.50 14.10
CA HIS A 5 5.21 1.42 14.72
C HIS A 5 4.63 0.00 14.54
N PRO A 6 4.05 -0.63 15.58
CA PRO A 6 3.60 -2.02 15.54
C PRO A 6 2.51 -2.30 14.49
N ARG A 7 1.82 -1.25 14.02
CA ARG A 7 0.83 -1.37 12.93
C ARG A 7 1.45 -1.45 11.53
N MET A 8 2.73 -1.08 11.38
CA MET A 8 3.39 -1.04 10.07
C MET A 8 3.44 -2.45 9.44
N GLU A 9 3.90 -3.42 10.21
CA GLU A 9 4.01 -4.82 9.77
C GLU A 9 2.67 -5.42 9.33
N PRO A 10 1.61 -5.49 10.18
CA PRO A 10 0.35 -6.11 9.79
C PRO A 10 -0.38 -5.35 8.68
N LEU A 11 -0.15 -4.04 8.50
CA LEU A 11 -0.83 -3.25 7.47
C LEU A 11 -0.12 -3.24 6.11
N CYS A 12 1.20 -3.12 6.12
CA CYS A 12 1.98 -2.80 4.91
C CYS A 12 2.90 -3.94 4.45
N PHE A 13 3.21 -4.93 5.31
CA PHE A 13 4.14 -6.03 4.98
C PHE A 13 3.46 -7.40 4.95
N ASN A 14 2.33 -7.58 5.63
CA ASN A 14 1.60 -8.85 5.59
C ASN A 14 0.95 -9.09 4.21
N GLN A 15 1.46 -10.08 3.48
CA GLN A 15 1.01 -10.42 2.12
C GLN A 15 -0.47 -10.77 2.05
N PHE A 16 -1.00 -11.55 2.99
CA PHE A 16 -2.43 -11.90 3.03
C PHE A 16 -3.32 -10.67 3.19
N VAL A 17 -2.88 -9.70 4.01
CA VAL A 17 -3.60 -8.43 4.18
C VAL A 17 -3.56 -7.60 2.90
N LEU A 18 -2.42 -7.58 2.18
CA LEU A 18 -2.28 -6.89 0.91
C LEU A 18 -3.09 -7.55 -0.22
N GLU A 19 -3.23 -8.88 -0.21
CA GLU A 19 -4.08 -9.61 -1.15
C GLU A 19 -5.56 -9.28 -0.96
N VAL A 20 -6.06 -9.33 0.27
CA VAL A 20 -7.46 -8.96 0.56
C VAL A 20 -7.71 -7.48 0.20
N ALA A 21 -6.76 -6.61 0.51
CA ALA A 21 -6.83 -5.21 0.15
C ALA A 21 -6.85 -4.96 -1.36
N TRP A 22 -6.10 -5.76 -2.11
CA TRP A 22 -6.12 -5.75 -3.56
C TRP A 22 -7.49 -6.13 -4.10
N LEU A 23 -8.10 -7.20 -3.59
CA LEU A 23 -9.43 -7.64 -4.03
C LEU A 23 -10.46 -6.52 -3.83
N GLY A 24 -10.44 -5.86 -2.67
CA GLY A 24 -11.30 -4.70 -2.41
C GLY A 24 -11.02 -3.52 -3.35
N TYR A 25 -9.75 -3.28 -3.68
CA TYR A 25 -9.38 -2.25 -4.64
C TYR A 25 -9.85 -2.58 -6.08
N LYS A 26 -9.70 -3.82 -6.51
CA LYS A 26 -10.17 -4.33 -7.82
C LYS A 26 -11.68 -4.19 -7.96
N GLN A 27 -12.44 -4.48 -6.90
CA GLN A 27 -13.88 -4.28 -6.88
C GLN A 27 -14.30 -2.80 -7.06
N GLN A 28 -13.53 -1.87 -6.49
CA GLN A 28 -13.86 -0.43 -6.55
C GLN A 28 -13.46 0.23 -7.88
N TYR A 29 -12.37 -0.22 -8.52
CA TYR A 29 -11.76 0.48 -9.65
C TYR A 29 -11.63 -0.36 -10.94
N GLY A 30 -12.06 -1.63 -10.93
CA GLY A 30 -12.00 -2.54 -12.08
C GLY A 30 -10.63 -3.20 -12.31
N GLU A 31 -10.53 -4.00 -13.38
CA GLU A 31 -9.34 -4.82 -13.67
C GLU A 31 -8.16 -4.04 -14.27
N ASN A 32 -8.39 -2.82 -14.78
CA ASN A 32 -7.40 -2.04 -15.55
C ASN A 32 -6.25 -1.44 -14.72
N ALA A 33 -6.06 -1.86 -13.47
CA ALA A 33 -5.35 -1.01 -12.52
C ALA A 33 -3.85 -1.28 -12.36
N PHE A 34 -3.31 -2.48 -12.63
CA PHE A 34 -1.90 -2.75 -12.33
C PHE A 34 -1.24 -3.81 -13.22
N SER A 35 0.10 -3.74 -13.25
CA SER A 35 1.05 -4.64 -13.91
C SER A 35 0.89 -6.11 -13.49
N ASP A 36 1.28 -7.03 -14.38
CA ASP A 36 1.29 -8.49 -14.12
C ASP A 36 2.20 -8.93 -12.96
N ARG A 37 3.17 -8.08 -12.56
CA ARG A 37 4.15 -8.43 -11.53
C ARG A 37 3.61 -8.23 -10.10
N GLN A 38 3.60 -9.31 -9.34
CA GLN A 38 3.02 -9.38 -7.98
C GLN A 38 3.66 -8.39 -6.99
N ASP A 39 4.99 -8.21 -7.04
CA ASP A 39 5.70 -7.30 -6.14
C ASP A 39 5.31 -5.83 -6.35
N GLU A 40 5.12 -5.42 -7.60
CA GLU A 40 4.70 -4.05 -7.91
C GLU A 40 3.29 -3.78 -7.37
N ARG A 41 2.39 -4.76 -7.54
CA ARG A 41 1.05 -4.72 -6.99
C ARG A 41 1.08 -4.60 -5.46
N TYR A 42 1.92 -5.37 -4.77
CA TYR A 42 2.05 -5.28 -3.31
C TYR A 42 2.62 -3.95 -2.85
N ARG A 43 3.63 -3.41 -3.51
CA ARG A 43 4.12 -2.04 -3.24
C ARG A 43 3.00 -1.02 -3.33
N HIS A 44 2.26 -1.03 -4.43
CA HIS A 44 1.21 -0.04 -4.68
C HIS A 44 0.07 -0.13 -3.65
N ILE A 45 -0.34 -1.33 -3.27
CA ILE A 45 -1.33 -1.52 -2.23
C ILE A 45 -0.79 -1.13 -0.85
N ALA A 46 0.46 -1.44 -0.54
CA ALA A 46 1.11 -1.06 0.72
C ALA A 46 1.16 0.47 0.88
N TYR A 47 1.52 1.21 -0.18
CA TYR A 47 1.47 2.68 -0.15
C TYR A 47 0.06 3.20 0.14
N ARG A 48 -0.95 2.66 -0.54
CA ARG A 48 -2.36 3.06 -0.35
C ARG A 48 -2.86 2.72 1.05
N LYS A 49 -2.46 1.57 1.62
CA LYS A 49 -2.79 1.16 2.98
C LYS A 49 -2.18 2.09 4.02
N PHE A 50 -0.90 2.43 3.87
CA PHE A 50 -0.22 3.41 4.72
C PHE A 50 -0.94 4.76 4.69
N VAL A 51 -1.22 5.26 3.48
CA VAL A 51 -1.94 6.52 3.28
C VAL A 51 -3.34 6.46 3.92
N ARG A 52 -4.07 5.35 3.74
CA ARG A 52 -5.39 5.16 4.34
C ARG A 52 -5.35 5.11 5.87
N TRP A 53 -4.29 4.55 6.45
CA TRP A 53 -4.12 4.51 7.90
C TRP A 53 -3.85 5.91 8.47
N CYS A 54 -3.01 6.71 7.84
CA CYS A 54 -2.63 8.03 8.34
C CYS A 54 -3.67 9.13 8.05
N TRP A 55 -4.34 9.09 6.90
CA TRP A 55 -5.23 10.17 6.43
C TRP A 55 -6.67 9.72 6.11
N GLY A 56 -7.00 8.44 6.25
CA GLY A 56 -8.31 7.93 5.88
C GLY A 56 -8.53 7.90 4.36
N TYR A 57 -9.69 8.35 3.89
CA TYR A 57 -10.01 8.37 2.46
C TYR A 57 -9.68 9.75 1.85
N LEU A 58 -8.75 9.76 0.90
CA LEU A 58 -8.29 10.98 0.21
C LEU A 58 -8.93 11.20 -1.17
N GLY A 59 -9.72 10.25 -1.68
CA GLY A 59 -10.26 10.34 -3.04
C GLY A 59 -9.22 10.07 -4.13
N LYS A 60 -9.61 10.31 -5.39
CA LYS A 60 -8.79 10.00 -6.58
C LYS A 60 -7.72 11.07 -6.86
N ASP A 61 -8.05 12.33 -6.58
CA ASP A 61 -7.26 13.48 -7.04
C ASP A 61 -6.31 14.02 -5.97
N PHE A 62 -6.52 13.64 -4.70
CA PHE A 62 -5.66 14.09 -3.61
C PHE A 62 -4.51 13.10 -3.39
N ARG A 63 -3.29 13.56 -3.68
CA ARG A 63 -2.05 12.79 -3.50
C ARG A 63 -1.24 13.35 -2.35
N VAL A 64 -0.74 12.47 -1.50
CA VAL A 64 0.14 12.81 -0.37
C VAL A 64 1.53 12.23 -0.64
N VAL A 65 2.57 13.00 -0.35
CA VAL A 65 3.96 12.54 -0.43
C VAL A 65 4.26 11.67 0.79
N LEU A 66 4.67 10.42 0.57
CA LEU A 66 5.03 9.51 1.66
C LEU A 66 6.44 9.84 2.19
N PRO A 67 6.69 9.63 3.49
CA PRO A 67 8.04 9.74 4.05
C PRO A 67 9.03 8.78 3.35
N ALA A 68 10.26 9.24 3.11
CA ALA A 68 11.29 8.47 2.42
C ALA A 68 11.57 7.12 3.12
N CYS A 69 11.59 7.10 4.45
CA CYS A 69 11.77 5.88 5.25
C CYS A 69 10.71 4.80 4.95
N VAL A 70 9.45 5.21 4.76
CA VAL A 70 8.34 4.29 4.43
C VAL A 70 8.52 3.75 3.02
N VAL A 71 8.85 4.63 2.05
CA VAL A 71 9.07 4.23 0.66
C VAL A 71 10.23 3.24 0.56
N CYS A 72 11.37 3.54 1.19
CA CYS A 72 12.53 2.66 1.20
C CYS A 72 12.22 1.31 1.84
N CYS A 73 11.50 1.31 2.98
CA CYS A 73 11.15 0.08 3.68
C CYS A 73 10.21 -0.81 2.86
N ILE A 74 9.17 -0.24 2.23
CA ILE A 74 8.26 -0.99 1.35
C ILE A 74 8.98 -1.54 0.12
N ARG A 75 9.89 -0.76 -0.50
CA ARG A 75 10.69 -1.23 -1.65
C ARG A 75 11.69 -2.31 -1.28
N ALA A 76 12.24 -2.28 -0.07
CA ALA A 76 13.13 -3.32 0.41
C ALA A 76 12.37 -4.63 0.66
N HIS A 77 11.12 -4.54 1.11
CA HIS A 77 10.27 -5.71 1.35
C HIS A 77 9.65 -6.29 0.06
N PHE A 78 9.38 -5.44 -0.94
CA PHE A 78 8.82 -5.83 -2.24
C PHE A 78 9.63 -5.21 -3.40
N PRO A 79 10.62 -5.93 -3.97
CA PRO A 79 11.55 -5.40 -4.97
C PRO A 79 10.99 -5.20 -6.40
#